data_AF-A0AB74U1C2-F1
#
_entry.id   AF-A0AB74U1C2-F1
#
_cell.length_a   1.000
_cell.length_b   1.000
_cell.length_c   1.000
_cell.angle_alpha   90.00
_cell.angle_beta   90.00
_cell.angle_gamma   90.00
#
_symmetry.space_group_name_H-M   'P 1'
#
loop_
_entity.id
_entity.type
_entity.pdbx_description
1 polymer ?
#
loop_
_entity_poly.entity_id
_entity_poly.type
_entity_poly.pdbx_seq_one_letter_code
_entity_poly.pdbx_strand_id
1 'polypeptide(L)'
;MNKRLERADIMTNSALGQRVKAIRSELNLSQKELAEKIGTTVSAVSNWECGRNNPNSVMAQRLDKLAGGYYLSPNTIRQLIEYLEEREEMFYAHEYSARSLYSGWLGGQVHILNKIREWENE
;
A
#
# COMPACT_ATOMS: atom_id res chain seq x y z
N MET A 1 -6.19 18.78 -18.81
CA MET A 1 -4.98 17.96 -19.01
C MET A 1 -4.94 16.89 -17.92
N ASN A 2 -4.60 15.64 -18.23
CA ASN A 2 -5.08 14.50 -17.44
C ASN A 2 -4.08 14.03 -16.35
N LYS A 3 -4.13 14.67 -15.17
CA LYS A 3 -3.32 14.34 -13.97
C LYS A 3 -3.41 12.87 -13.51
N ARG A 4 -4.39 12.10 -14.00
CA ARG A 4 -4.58 10.67 -13.65
C ARG A 4 -3.47 9.76 -14.18
N LEU A 5 -2.70 10.19 -15.20
CA LEU A 5 -1.65 9.37 -15.82
C LEU A 5 -0.31 9.43 -15.06
N GLU A 6 0.09 10.60 -14.55
CA GLU A 6 1.39 10.79 -13.88
C GLU A 6 1.50 10.03 -12.54
N ARG A 7 0.37 9.76 -11.86
CA ARG A 7 0.34 9.04 -10.58
C ARG A 7 0.71 7.56 -10.70
N ALA A 8 0.65 6.95 -11.89
CA ALA A 8 0.89 5.52 -12.07
C ALA A 8 2.39 5.14 -11.95
N ASP A 9 3.30 5.98 -12.44
CA ASP A 9 4.73 5.66 -12.47
C ASP A 9 5.41 5.74 -11.09
N ILE A 10 4.85 6.53 -10.17
CA ILE A 10 5.33 6.62 -8.78
C ILE A 10 5.15 5.26 -8.05
N MET A 11 4.08 4.53 -8.35
CA MET A 11 3.67 3.32 -7.62
C MET A 11 4.39 2.02 -8.01
N THR A 12 5.00 1.90 -9.20
CA THR A 12 5.17 0.57 -9.83
C THR A 12 6.54 -0.07 -9.70
N ASN A 13 7.64 0.68 -9.81
CA ASN A 13 9.01 0.13 -9.69
C ASN A 13 9.84 0.78 -8.58
N SER A 14 9.79 2.12 -8.44
CA SER A 14 10.48 2.82 -7.35
C SER A 14 9.98 2.38 -5.95
N ALA A 15 8.66 2.33 -5.79
CA ALA A 15 8.00 2.07 -4.52
C ALA A 15 8.33 0.69 -3.90
N LEU A 16 8.50 -0.37 -4.72
CA LEU A 16 8.83 -1.70 -4.20
C LEU A 16 10.26 -1.76 -3.65
N GLY A 17 11.24 -1.20 -4.36
CA GLY A 17 12.61 -1.08 -3.88
C GLY A 17 12.71 -0.24 -2.60
N GLN A 18 11.93 0.83 -2.53
CA GLN A 18 11.84 1.66 -1.32
C GLN A 18 11.16 0.94 -0.15
N ARG A 19 10.09 0.14 -0.37
CA ARG A 19 9.49 -0.69 0.70
C ARG A 19 10.49 -1.72 1.25
N VAL A 20 11.27 -2.39 0.40
CA VAL A 20 12.32 -3.32 0.85
C VAL A 20 13.30 -2.59 1.78
N LYS A 21 13.75 -1.39 1.38
CA LYS A 21 14.65 -0.54 2.17
C LYS A 21 14.02 -0.05 3.48
N ALA A 22 12.74 0.30 3.47
CA ALA A 22 11.97 0.76 4.64
C ALA A 22 11.84 -0.36 5.69
N ILE A 23 11.23 -1.49 5.31
CA ILE A 23 11.12 -2.71 6.15
C ILE A 23 12.48 -3.08 6.74
N ARG A 24 13.54 -3.04 5.91
CA ARG A 24 14.89 -3.35 6.38
C ARG A 24 15.38 -2.39 7.46
N SER A 25 15.11 -1.09 7.31
CA SER A 25 15.61 -0.04 8.19
C SER A 25 14.80 0.04 9.49
N GLU A 26 13.47 -0.13 9.42
CA GLU A 26 12.58 -0.27 10.58
C GLU A 26 12.99 -1.43 11.49
N LEU A 27 13.35 -2.57 10.87
CA LEU A 27 13.85 -3.76 11.56
C LEU A 27 15.34 -3.68 11.95
N ASN A 28 16.00 -2.55 11.69
CA ASN A 28 17.42 -2.28 11.97
C ASN A 28 18.40 -3.32 11.38
N LEU A 29 18.14 -3.80 10.17
CA LEU A 29 18.93 -4.85 9.49
C LEU A 29 19.91 -4.28 8.45
N SER A 30 21.06 -4.91 8.29
CA SER A 30 21.87 -4.78 7.07
C SER A 30 21.23 -5.52 5.89
N GLN A 31 21.65 -5.20 4.65
CA GLN A 31 21.21 -5.94 3.46
C GLN A 31 21.58 -7.43 3.53
N LYS A 32 22.62 -7.78 4.29
CA LYS A 32 23.03 -9.17 4.54
C LYS A 32 22.03 -9.88 5.45
N GLU A 33 21.73 -9.31 6.61
CA GLU A 33 20.81 -9.93 7.59
C GLU A 33 19.38 -10.04 7.04
N LEU A 34 18.94 -9.08 6.22
CA LEU A 34 17.69 -9.22 5.48
C LEU A 34 17.75 -10.40 4.51
N ALA A 35 18.80 -10.49 3.70
CA ALA A 35 18.95 -11.56 2.71
C ALA A 35 18.97 -12.95 3.38
N GLU A 36 19.64 -13.08 4.51
CA GLU A 36 19.67 -14.29 5.34
C GLU A 36 18.27 -14.61 5.92
N LYS A 37 17.58 -13.62 6.52
CA LYS A 37 16.23 -13.79 7.09
C LYS A 37 15.16 -14.23 6.08
N ILE A 38 15.21 -13.73 4.84
CA ILE A 38 14.24 -14.10 3.79
C ILE A 38 14.77 -15.17 2.82
N GLY A 39 15.97 -15.71 3.03
CA GLY A 39 16.57 -16.77 2.22
C GLY A 39 16.77 -16.38 0.75
N THR A 40 17.52 -15.31 0.53
CA THR A 40 17.94 -14.78 -0.79
C THR A 40 19.40 -14.30 -0.75
N THR A 41 19.90 -13.68 -1.81
CA THR A 41 21.28 -13.13 -1.85
C THR A 41 21.31 -11.63 -1.55
N VAL A 42 22.42 -11.14 -0.99
CA VAL A 42 22.66 -9.71 -0.74
C VAL A 42 22.59 -8.90 -2.04
N SER A 43 23.08 -9.47 -3.15
CA SER A 43 22.99 -8.87 -4.49
C SER A 43 21.55 -8.72 -4.98
N ALA A 44 20.64 -9.63 -4.64
CA ALA A 44 19.22 -9.49 -4.95
C ALA A 44 18.60 -8.33 -4.15
N VAL A 45 18.85 -8.25 -2.84
CA VAL A 45 18.41 -7.13 -1.99
C VAL A 45 18.93 -5.79 -2.51
N SER A 46 20.22 -5.71 -2.86
CA SER A 46 20.82 -4.51 -3.46
C SER A 46 20.17 -4.14 -4.80
N ASN A 47 19.87 -5.11 -5.67
CA ASN A 47 19.18 -4.85 -6.94
C ASN A 47 17.75 -4.34 -6.73
N TRP A 48 17.03 -4.85 -5.72
CA TRP A 48 15.70 -4.38 -5.35
C TRP A 48 15.75 -2.96 -4.78
N GLU A 49 16.60 -2.69 -3.77
CA GLU A 49 16.72 -1.35 -3.17
C GLU A 49 17.24 -0.27 -4.14
N CYS A 50 17.90 -0.67 -5.23
CA CYS A 50 18.31 0.21 -6.33
C CYS A 50 17.34 0.20 -7.54
N GLY A 51 16.18 -0.45 -7.45
CA GLY A 51 15.17 -0.48 -8.52
C GLY A 51 15.58 -1.17 -9.81
N ARG A 52 16.63 -2.00 -9.81
CA ARG A 52 17.16 -2.69 -11.00
C ARG A 52 16.29 -3.88 -11.42
N ASN A 53 15.64 -4.52 -10.45
CA ASN A 53 14.59 -5.52 -10.64
C ASN A 53 13.72 -5.61 -9.38
N ASN A 54 12.64 -6.39 -9.43
CA ASN A 54 11.70 -6.55 -8.32
C ASN A 54 11.85 -7.93 -7.64
N PRO A 55 11.49 -8.06 -6.34
CA PRO A 55 11.31 -9.36 -5.70
C PRO A 55 10.18 -10.15 -6.36
N ASN A 56 10.35 -11.47 -6.51
CA ASN A 56 9.27 -12.35 -6.98
C ASN A 56 8.20 -12.56 -5.88
N SER A 57 7.07 -13.18 -6.24
CA SER A 57 5.93 -13.39 -5.33
C SER A 57 6.28 -14.15 -4.04
N VAL A 58 7.26 -15.07 -4.07
CA VAL A 58 7.73 -15.80 -2.88
C VAL A 58 8.58 -14.89 -1.98
N MET A 59 9.43 -14.05 -2.57
CA MET A 59 10.23 -13.07 -1.82
C MET A 59 9.35 -11.98 -1.21
N ALA A 60 8.34 -11.50 -1.93
CA ALA A 60 7.33 -10.57 -1.42
C ALA A 60 6.61 -11.16 -0.20
N GLN A 61 6.06 -12.38 -0.29
CA GLN A 61 5.42 -13.05 0.85
C GLN A 61 6.35 -13.26 2.06
N ARG A 62 7.66 -13.39 1.86
CA ARG A 62 8.64 -13.47 2.96
C ARG A 62 8.92 -12.10 3.58
N LEU A 63 9.01 -11.05 2.78
CA LEU A 63 9.10 -9.66 3.25
C LEU A 63 7.85 -9.26 4.05
N ASP A 64 6.66 -9.59 3.55
CA ASP A 64 5.38 -9.26 4.20
C ASP A 64 5.25 -9.95 5.57
N LYS A 65 5.65 -11.23 5.67
CA LYS A 65 5.71 -11.96 6.95
C LYS A 65 6.76 -11.42 7.89
N LEU A 66 7.92 -10.97 7.38
CA LEU A 66 8.97 -10.35 8.18
C LEU A 66 8.55 -8.96 8.70
N ALA A 67 7.75 -8.22 7.93
CA ALA A 67 7.12 -6.95 8.31
C ALA A 67 5.83 -7.10 9.15
N GLY A 68 5.68 -8.21 9.89
CA GLY A 68 4.56 -8.43 10.81
C GLY A 68 3.23 -8.81 10.16
N GLY A 69 3.17 -9.06 8.85
CA GLY A 69 2.00 -9.61 8.15
C GLY A 69 0.95 -8.60 7.68
N TYR A 70 1.11 -7.30 7.95
CA TYR A 70 0.12 -6.26 7.66
C TYR A 70 0.37 -5.43 6.36
N TYR A 71 1.40 -5.73 5.56
CA TYR A 71 1.66 -5.02 4.28
C TYR A 71 0.61 -5.38 3.20
N LEU A 72 -0.64 -4.89 3.32
CA LEU A 72 -1.71 -5.00 2.32
C LEU A 72 -1.21 -4.64 0.91
N SER A 73 -1.14 -5.59 -0.02
CA SER A 73 -0.46 -5.40 -1.32
C SER A 73 -0.93 -4.12 -2.05
N PRO A 74 -0.12 -3.48 -2.91
CA PRO A 74 -0.55 -2.29 -3.65
C PRO A 74 -1.88 -2.47 -4.41
N ASN A 75 -2.14 -3.67 -4.93
CA ASN A 75 -3.44 -4.01 -5.53
C ASN A 75 -4.58 -4.10 -4.51
N THR A 76 -4.31 -4.62 -3.30
CA THR A 76 -5.28 -4.69 -2.19
C THR A 76 -5.60 -3.30 -1.65
N ILE A 77 -4.61 -2.41 -1.52
CA ILE A 77 -4.81 -0.99 -1.16
C ILE A 77 -5.67 -0.30 -2.22
N ARG A 78 -5.33 -0.47 -3.51
CA ARG A 78 -6.14 0.05 -4.62
C ARG A 78 -7.59 -0.44 -4.56
N GLN A 79 -7.81 -1.74 -4.40
CA GLN A 79 -9.16 -2.33 -4.31
C GLN A 79 -9.95 -1.82 -3.09
N LEU A 80 -9.28 -1.55 -1.97
CA LEU A 80 -9.89 -0.94 -0.79
C LEU A 80 -10.29 0.53 -1.05
N ILE A 81 -9.44 1.31 -1.73
CA ILE A 81 -9.75 2.69 -2.12
C ILE A 81 -10.90 2.72 -3.13
N GLU A 82 -10.86 1.90 -4.18
CA GLU A 82 -11.94 1.79 -5.19
C GLU A 82 -13.29 1.44 -4.53
N TYR A 83 -13.30 0.51 -3.57
CA TYR A 83 -14.48 0.20 -2.77
C TYR A 83 -14.93 1.37 -1.89
N LEU A 84 -14.03 2.09 -1.23
CA LEU A 84 -14.40 3.24 -0.39
C LEU A 84 -14.93 4.42 -1.21
N GLU A 85 -14.42 4.65 -2.42
CA GLU A 85 -14.92 5.68 -3.35
C GLU A 85 -16.32 5.33 -3.90
N GLU A 86 -16.60 4.06 -4.23
CA GLU A 86 -17.95 3.59 -4.55
C GLU A 86 -18.94 3.88 -3.40
N ARG A 87 -18.51 3.65 -2.15
CA ARG A 87 -19.33 3.89 -0.94
C ARG A 87 -19.55 5.38 -0.69
N GLU A 88 -18.57 6.24 -0.99
CA GLU A 88 -18.70 7.70 -0.97
C GLU A 88 -19.72 8.19 -2.01
N GLU A 89 -19.66 7.69 -3.24
CA GLU A 89 -20.65 8.01 -4.29
C GLU A 89 -22.07 7.55 -3.90
N MET A 90 -22.22 6.32 -3.38
CA MET A 90 -23.51 5.83 -2.85
C MET A 90 -24.09 6.71 -1.72
N PHE A 91 -23.23 7.28 -0.88
CA PHE A 91 -23.61 8.13 0.25
C PHE A 91 -24.12 9.50 -0.20
N TYR A 92 -23.58 10.07 -1.29
CA TYR A 92 -24.03 11.36 -1.83
C TYR A 92 -25.15 11.25 -2.88
N ALA A 93 -25.27 10.11 -3.59
CA ALA A 93 -26.25 9.92 -4.66
C ALA A 93 -27.71 9.68 -4.17
N HIS A 94 -27.90 9.29 -2.91
CA HIS A 94 -29.22 9.10 -2.31
C HIS A 94 -29.53 10.26 -1.34
N GLU A 95 -30.72 10.83 -1.39
CA GLU A 95 -31.15 11.88 -0.44
C GLU A 95 -31.13 11.32 1.01
N TYR A 96 -30.08 11.67 1.75
CA TYR A 96 -29.63 10.84 2.85
C TYR A 96 -30.41 11.09 4.15
N SER A 97 -31.50 10.34 4.33
CA SER A 97 -32.26 10.35 5.59
C SER A 97 -31.41 9.86 6.76
N ALA A 98 -31.28 10.70 7.79
CA ALA A 98 -30.56 10.38 9.03
C ALA A 98 -31.10 9.14 9.79
N ARG A 99 -32.27 8.62 9.38
CA ARG A 99 -32.90 7.39 9.92
C ARG A 99 -32.47 6.10 9.21
N SER A 100 -31.59 6.17 8.20
CA SER A 100 -31.11 4.99 7.47
C SER A 100 -30.26 4.06 8.33
N LEU A 101 -30.49 2.74 8.21
CA LEU A 101 -29.73 1.63 8.80
C LEU A 101 -28.21 1.82 8.79
N TYR A 102 -27.71 2.43 7.71
CA TYR A 102 -26.31 2.42 7.31
C TYR A 102 -25.63 3.79 7.43
N SER A 103 -26.29 4.79 8.02
CA SER A 103 -25.78 6.17 8.11
C SER A 103 -24.44 6.29 8.83
N GLY A 104 -24.32 5.71 10.03
CA GLY A 104 -23.06 5.69 10.78
C GLY A 104 -21.95 4.85 10.13
N TRP A 105 -22.32 3.79 9.40
CA TRP A 105 -21.35 2.89 8.75
C TRP A 105 -20.75 3.52 7.48
N LEU A 106 -21.59 4.09 6.60
CA LEU A 106 -21.12 4.80 5.40
C LEU A 106 -20.39 6.10 5.76
N GLY A 107 -20.87 6.85 6.76
CA GLY A 107 -20.14 8.01 7.29
C GLY A 107 -18.76 7.64 7.85
N GLY A 108 -18.64 6.48 8.52
CA GLY A 108 -17.35 5.94 8.98
C GLY A 108 -16.41 5.57 7.83
N GLN A 109 -16.93 5.02 6.72
CA GLN A 109 -16.13 4.72 5.52
C GLN A 109 -15.60 5.99 4.86
N VAL A 110 -16.43 7.02 4.69
CA VAL A 110 -16.02 8.33 4.16
C VAL A 110 -14.99 9.01 5.07
N HIS A 111 -15.12 8.87 6.40
CA HIS A 111 -14.10 9.37 7.33
C HIS A 111 -12.74 8.68 7.17
N ILE A 112 -12.71 7.35 7.05
CA ILE A 112 -11.49 6.57 6.81
C ILE A 112 -10.84 6.96 5.47
N LEU A 113 -11.64 7.08 4.41
CA LEU A 113 -11.17 7.50 3.09
C LEU A 113 -10.51 8.89 3.13
N ASN A 114 -11.12 9.84 3.86
CA ASN A 114 -10.54 11.17 4.02
C ASN A 114 -9.27 11.16 4.89
N LYS A 115 -9.15 10.28 5.90
CA LYS A 115 -7.88 10.09 6.63
C LYS A 115 -6.76 9.50 5.77
N ILE A 116 -7.08 8.58 4.86
CA ILE A 116 -6.12 8.09 3.86
C ILE A 116 -5.69 9.23 2.93
N ARG A 117 -6.64 10.06 2.46
CA ARG A 117 -6.35 11.24 1.62
C ARG A 117 -5.50 12.28 2.34
N GLU A 118 -5.63 12.45 3.66
CA GLU A 118 -4.70 13.29 4.44
C GLU A 118 -3.27 12.74 4.41
N TRP A 119 -3.07 11.46 4.76
CA TRP A 119 -1.75 10.81 4.79
C TRP A 119 -1.06 10.69 3.43
N GLU A 120 -1.78 10.79 2.31
CA GLU A 120 -1.20 10.84 0.95
C GLU A 120 -0.59 12.21 0.59
N ASN A 121 -0.74 13.24 1.43
CA ASN A 121 -0.27 14.61 1.17
C ASN A 121 0.72 15.16 2.22
N GLU A 122 1.22 14.30 3.13
CA GLU A 122 2.25 14.61 4.14
C GLU A 122 3.67 14.18 3.69
#